data_AF-A0A218XDF0-F1
#
_entry.id   AF-A0A218XDF0-F1
#
_cell.length_a   1.000
_cell.length_b   1.000
_cell.length_c   1.000
_cell.angle_alpha   90.00
_cell.angle_beta   90.00
_cell.angle_gamma   90.00
#
_symmetry.space_group_name_H-M   'P 1'
#
loop_
_entity.id
_entity.type
_entity.pdbx_description
1 polymer ?
#
loop_
_entity_poly.entity_id
_entity_poly.type
_entity_poly.pdbx_seq_one_letter_code
_entity_poly.pdbx_strand_id
1 'polypeptide(L)'
;MDGGKPQTVCCIGEIHGYISRLQSLWSNLEAWIPRSYFDSAMIIFLSDYCDRGPDTHRVIDFLISLPSRYPRQKHIFLAGNRDFALAAFIGAIPPPPDRSGFRDGWKEYEVNEEREGWYRAWDTKGCTFRGGCGQGR
;
A
#
# COMPACT_ATOMS: atom_id res chain seq x y z
N MET A 1 24.04 -6.98 35.08
CA MET A 1 22.79 -6.63 34.37
C MET A 1 23.22 -6.21 32.98
N ASP A 2 22.98 -7.08 31.99
CA ASP A 2 23.27 -6.76 30.60
C ASP A 2 22.20 -5.75 30.16
N GLY A 3 22.54 -4.47 30.21
CA GLY A 3 21.63 -3.38 29.83
C GLY A 3 21.37 -3.47 28.35
N GLY A 4 20.33 -4.25 27.98
CA GLY A 4 20.01 -4.57 26.59
C GLY A 4 20.04 -3.34 25.71
N LYS A 5 20.89 -3.39 24.69
CA LYS A 5 21.06 -2.35 23.68
C LYS A 5 19.67 -1.94 23.14
N PRO A 6 19.32 -0.65 23.13
CA PRO A 6 17.99 -0.22 22.68
C PRO A 6 17.77 -0.62 21.21
N GLN A 7 16.58 -1.11 20.91
CA GLN A 7 16.20 -1.55 19.57
C GLN A 7 16.06 -0.35 18.64
N THR A 8 16.68 -0.42 17.46
CA THR A 8 16.47 0.57 16.39
C THR A 8 15.11 0.36 15.75
N VAL A 9 14.32 1.43 15.66
CA VAL A 9 13.01 1.46 15.00
C VAL A 9 13.04 2.50 13.90
N CYS A 10 12.64 2.12 12.69
CA CYS A 10 12.52 3.02 11.54
C CYS A 10 11.08 3.04 11.05
N CYS A 11 10.46 4.22 11.04
CA CYS A 11 9.14 4.43 10.46
C CYS A 11 9.29 5.06 9.07
N ILE A 12 8.80 4.38 8.04
CA ILE A 12 8.88 4.81 6.65
C ILE A 12 7.49 5.29 6.22
N GLY A 13 7.40 6.53 5.75
CA GLY A 13 6.14 7.14 5.28
C GLY A 13 5.61 6.56 3.97
N GLU A 14 4.61 7.24 3.41
CA GLU A 14 3.92 6.85 2.17
C GLU A 14 4.88 6.73 0.98
N ILE A 15 4.73 5.66 0.18
CA ILE A 15 5.65 5.33 -0.92
C ILE A 15 5.05 5.68 -2.29
N HIS A 16 3.74 5.46 -2.48
CA HIS A 16 2.99 5.81 -3.67
C HIS A 16 3.64 5.37 -4.99
N GLY A 17 4.03 4.11 -5.11
CA GLY A 17 4.60 3.58 -6.36
C GLY A 17 5.94 4.19 -6.79
N TYR A 18 6.61 5.00 -5.96
CA TYR A 18 7.91 5.60 -6.29
C TYR A 18 9.09 4.71 -5.87
N ILE A 19 9.32 3.63 -6.63
CA ILE A 19 10.38 2.65 -6.33
C ILE A 19 11.78 3.28 -6.19
N SER A 20 12.13 4.26 -7.02
CA SER A 20 13.45 4.90 -6.95
C SER A 20 13.68 5.61 -5.61
N ARG A 21 12.65 6.31 -5.10
CA ARG A 21 12.70 6.98 -3.79
C ARG A 21 12.83 5.98 -2.66
N LEU A 22 12.08 4.88 -2.73
CA LEU A 22 12.15 3.80 -1.75
C LEU A 22 13.54 3.17 -1.71
N GLN A 23 14.13 2.86 -2.88
CA GLN A 23 15.48 2.30 -2.97
C GLN A 23 16.53 3.28 -2.46
N SER A 24 16.45 4.57 -2.82
CA SER A 24 17.36 5.59 -2.30
C SER A 24 17.25 5.75 -0.78
N LEU A 25 16.03 5.76 -0.23
CA LEU A 25 15.81 5.79 1.22
C LEU A 25 16.43 4.57 1.88
N TRP A 26 16.21 3.38 1.34
CA TRP A 26 16.74 2.14 1.88
C TRP A 26 18.27 2.15 1.92
N SER A 27 18.92 2.52 0.81
CA SER A 27 20.38 2.66 0.74
C SER A 27 20.92 3.66 1.75
N ASN A 28 20.21 4.78 1.98
CA ASN A 28 20.60 5.76 2.99
C ASN A 28 20.48 5.20 4.42
N LEU A 29 19.43 4.44 4.71
CA LEU A 29 19.29 3.78 6.02
C LEU A 29 20.40 2.75 6.25
N GLU A 30 20.75 1.95 5.24
CA GLU A 30 21.86 0.99 5.30
C GLU A 30 23.22 1.65 5.54
N ALA A 31 23.44 2.82 4.93
CA ALA A 31 24.70 3.56 5.08
C ALA A 31 24.79 4.30 6.42
N TRP A 32 23.67 4.82 6.93
CA TRP A 32 23.66 5.73 8.07
C TRP A 32 23.52 5.00 9.42
N ILE A 33 22.81 3.88 9.46
CA ILE A 33 22.60 3.10 10.68
C ILE A 33 23.75 2.08 10.81
N PRO A 34 24.46 2.00 11.96
CA PRO A 34 25.54 1.04 12.09
C PRO A 34 25.02 -0.39 11.90
N ARG A 35 25.77 -1.21 11.15
CA ARG A 35 25.29 -2.52 10.66
C ARG A 35 24.68 -3.42 11.75
N SER A 36 25.30 -3.45 12.93
CA SER A 36 24.82 -4.24 14.07
C SER A 36 23.44 -3.82 14.60
N TYR A 37 23.05 -2.56 14.41
CA TYR A 37 21.73 -2.05 14.74
C TYR A 37 20.75 -2.24 13.58
N PHE A 38 21.19 -1.97 12.35
CA PHE A 38 20.35 -2.10 11.16
C PHE A 38 19.89 -3.55 10.94
N ASP A 39 20.79 -4.53 11.13
CA ASP A 39 20.47 -5.94 10.94
C ASP A 39 19.36 -6.47 11.85
N SER A 40 19.18 -5.88 13.03
CA SER A 40 18.15 -6.26 14.00
C SER A 40 17.06 -5.19 14.17
N ALA A 41 16.98 -4.24 13.23
CA ALA A 41 16.04 -3.14 13.31
C ALA A 41 14.59 -3.61 13.11
N MET A 42 13.66 -2.88 13.73
CA MET A 42 12.23 -2.95 13.41
C MET A 42 11.92 -1.89 12.36
N ILE A 43 11.45 -2.32 11.20
CA ILE A 43 11.08 -1.44 10.09
C ILE A 43 9.56 -1.43 9.99
N ILE A 44 8.96 -0.26 10.17
CA ILE A 44 7.51 -0.05 10.10
C ILE A 44 7.22 0.80 8.88
N PHE A 45 6.57 0.20 7.89
CA PHE A 45 6.02 0.91 6.74
C PHE A 45 4.63 1.43 7.10
N LEU A 46 4.45 2.74 7.01
CA LEU A 46 3.30 3.42 7.59
C LEU A 46 2.03 3.32 6.74
N SER A 47 2.13 3.07 5.43
CA SER A 47 1.05 2.74 4.48
C SER A 47 1.35 3.24 3.06
N ASP A 48 0.36 3.12 2.17
CA ASP A 48 0.21 3.78 0.87
C ASP A 48 1.37 3.44 -0.07
N TYR A 49 1.44 2.14 -0.36
CA TYR A 49 2.41 1.55 -1.28
C TYR A 49 2.01 1.80 -2.74
N CYS A 50 0.71 1.89 -3.01
CA CYS A 50 0.14 2.05 -4.35
C CYS A 50 -0.31 3.49 -4.67
N ASP A 51 -0.77 3.65 -5.91
CA ASP A 51 -1.22 4.88 -6.58
C ASP A 51 -0.15 5.96 -6.78
N ARG A 52 -0.51 6.96 -7.61
CA ARG A 52 0.24 8.17 -7.99
C ARG A 52 1.53 7.91 -8.76
N GLY A 53 2.45 7.12 -8.21
CA GLY A 53 3.70 6.75 -8.88
C GLY A 53 3.48 5.62 -9.90
N PRO A 54 4.41 5.49 -10.86
CA PRO A 54 4.23 4.58 -12.01
C PRO A 54 4.52 3.10 -11.68
N ASP A 55 5.23 2.80 -10.60
CA ASP A 55 5.88 1.51 -10.39
C ASP A 55 5.40 0.78 -9.12
N THR A 56 4.09 0.78 -8.83
CA THR A 56 3.53 0.05 -7.66
C THR A 56 3.97 -1.41 -7.61
N HIS A 57 3.99 -2.13 -8.74
CA HIS A 57 4.43 -3.52 -8.77
C HIS A 57 5.87 -3.71 -8.24
N ARG A 58 6.79 -2.82 -8.62
CA ARG A 58 8.19 -2.87 -8.16
C ARG A 58 8.33 -2.52 -6.69
N VAL A 59 7.48 -1.62 -6.18
CA VAL A 59 7.42 -1.32 -4.74
C VAL A 59 7.02 -2.58 -3.97
N ILE A 60 5.94 -3.25 -4.38
CA ILE A 60 5.48 -4.48 -3.73
C ILE A 60 6.55 -5.58 -3.81
N ASP A 61 7.18 -5.79 -4.96
CA ASP A 61 8.28 -6.75 -5.13
C ASP A 61 9.46 -6.45 -4.19
N PHE A 62 9.82 -5.17 -4.06
CA PHE A 62 10.87 -4.73 -3.14
C PHE A 62 10.50 -5.07 -1.70
N LEU A 63 9.29 -4.73 -1.25
CA LEU A 63 8.82 -4.98 0.12
C LEU A 63 8.77 -6.49 0.43
N ILE A 64 8.29 -7.31 -0.50
CA ILE A 64 8.27 -8.79 -0.38
C ILE A 64 9.69 -9.36 -0.25
N SER A 65 10.69 -8.76 -0.89
CA SER A 65 12.07 -9.24 -0.82
C SER A 65 12.73 -9.01 0.54
N LEU A 66 12.26 -8.04 1.33
CA LEU A 66 12.96 -7.58 2.54
C LEU A 66 13.16 -8.67 3.61
N PRO A 67 12.18 -9.51 3.96
CA PRO A 67 12.38 -10.56 4.97
C PRO A 67 13.47 -11.56 4.58
N SER A 68 13.57 -11.89 3.28
CA SER A 68 14.61 -12.79 2.78
C SER A 68 16.01 -12.15 2.79
N ARG A 69 16.09 -10.85 2.50
CA ARG A 69 17.35 -10.08 2.46
C ARG A 69 17.85 -9.73 3.86
N TYR A 70 16.95 -9.54 4.82
CA TYR A 70 17.25 -9.13 6.19
C TYR A 70 16.51 -10.01 7.20
N PRO A 71 16.89 -11.29 7.36
CA PRO A 71 16.15 -12.26 8.17
C PRO A 71 16.16 -11.98 9.67
N ARG A 72 17.02 -11.07 10.14
CA ARG A 72 17.08 -10.62 11.55
C ARG A 72 16.27 -9.34 11.80
N GLN A 73 15.79 -8.68 10.75
CA GLN A 73 14.91 -7.53 10.88
C GLN A 73 13.47 -7.99 11.12
N LYS A 74 12.69 -7.12 11.76
CA LYS A 74 11.23 -7.25 11.83
C LYS A 74 10.60 -6.23 10.90
N HIS A 75 9.93 -6.69 9.85
CA HIS A 75 9.18 -5.82 8.93
C HIS A 75 7.69 -5.80 9.31
N ILE A 76 7.12 -4.61 9.47
CA ILE A 76 5.70 -4.38 9.73
C ILE A 76 5.16 -3.53 8.58
N PHE A 77 4.09 -3.99 7.95
CA PHE A 77 3.45 -3.31 6.82
C PHE A 77 2.04 -2.91 7.22
N LEU A 78 1.81 -1.63 7.49
CA LEU A 78 0.47 -1.13 7.77
C LEU A 78 -0.30 -0.96 6.45
N ALA A 79 -1.58 -1.30 6.45
CA ALA A 79 -2.44 -1.06 5.29
C ALA A 79 -3.00 0.36 5.37
N GLY A 80 -2.73 1.17 4.35
CA GLY A 80 -3.38 2.47 4.15
C GLY A 80 -4.75 2.36 3.51
N ASN A 81 -5.40 3.50 3.35
CA ASN A 81 -6.66 3.57 2.63
C ASN A 81 -6.51 3.18 1.16
N ARG A 82 -5.38 3.51 0.52
CA ARG A 82 -5.12 3.12 -0.88
C ARG A 82 -4.85 1.64 -1.01
N ASP A 83 -4.02 1.10 -0.12
CA ASP A 83 -3.71 -0.34 -0.12
C ASP A 83 -4.98 -1.15 0.16
N PHE A 84 -5.82 -0.67 1.09
CA PHE A 84 -7.11 -1.29 1.38
C PHE A 84 -8.05 -1.24 0.17
N ALA A 85 -8.15 -0.10 -0.52
CA ALA A 85 -8.96 0.03 -1.72
C ALA A 85 -8.46 -0.90 -2.86
N LEU A 86 -7.14 -1.00 -3.06
CA LEU A 86 -6.54 -1.92 -4.03
C LEU A 86 -6.83 -3.37 -3.65
N ALA A 87 -6.62 -3.74 -2.38
CA ALA A 87 -6.91 -5.09 -1.88
C ALA A 87 -8.39 -5.45 -2.03
N ALA A 88 -9.30 -4.51 -1.79
CA ALA A 88 -10.73 -4.67 -2.01
C ALA A 88 -11.04 -4.92 -3.49
N PHE A 89 -10.45 -4.11 -4.38
CA PHE A 89 -10.66 -4.21 -5.83
C PHE A 89 -10.23 -5.56 -6.40
N ILE A 90 -9.10 -6.11 -5.95
CA ILE A 90 -8.60 -7.42 -6.39
C ILE A 90 -9.21 -8.61 -5.64
N GLY A 91 -10.14 -8.37 -4.70
CA GLY A 91 -10.78 -9.43 -3.91
C GLY A 91 -9.88 -10.07 -2.86
N ALA A 92 -8.87 -9.37 -2.37
CA ALA A 92 -7.91 -9.85 -1.37
C ALA A 92 -8.34 -9.58 0.09
N ILE A 93 -9.47 -8.90 0.32
CA ILE A 93 -10.02 -8.69 1.67
C ILE A 93 -11.08 -9.75 2.00
N PRO A 94 -11.12 -10.25 3.25
CA PRO A 94 -12.16 -11.18 3.68
C PRO A 94 -13.53 -10.50 3.72
N PRO A 95 -14.63 -11.27 3.58
CA PRO A 95 -15.97 -10.71 3.72
C PRO A 95 -16.20 -10.09 5.10
N PRO A 96 -17.11 -9.12 5.23
CA PRO A 96 -17.48 -8.52 6.51
C PRO A 96 -17.86 -9.59 7.57
N PRO A 97 -17.42 -9.45 8.83
CA PRO A 97 -17.72 -10.41 9.89
C PRO A 97 -19.21 -10.59 10.17
N ASP A 98 -20.00 -9.53 9.94
CA ASP A 98 -21.46 -9.51 10.09
C ASP A 98 -22.19 -10.13 8.89
N ARG A 99 -21.45 -10.65 7.89
CA ARG A 99 -21.96 -11.24 6.65
C ARG A 99 -22.74 -10.28 5.74
N SER A 100 -22.64 -8.97 5.98
CA SER A 100 -23.14 -7.97 5.04
C SER A 100 -22.42 -8.11 3.69
N GLY A 101 -23.09 -7.71 2.61
CA GLY A 101 -22.44 -7.65 1.31
C GLY A 101 -21.54 -6.43 1.23
N PHE A 102 -20.38 -6.52 0.56
CA PHE A 102 -19.54 -5.34 0.30
C PHE A 102 -20.31 -4.16 -0.33
N ARG A 103 -21.34 -4.48 -1.14
CA ARG A 103 -22.22 -3.48 -1.78
C ARG A 103 -23.07 -2.69 -0.80
N ASP A 104 -23.32 -3.21 0.40
CA ASP A 104 -24.10 -2.49 1.40
C ASP A 104 -23.35 -1.23 1.88
N GLY A 105 -22.02 -1.25 1.89
CA GLY A 105 -21.20 -0.08 2.19
C GLY A 105 -21.23 1.03 1.14
N TRP A 106 -21.76 0.76 -0.06
CA TRP A 106 -21.84 1.75 -1.13
C TRP A 106 -22.98 2.76 -0.94
N LYS A 107 -24.04 2.35 -0.23
CA LYS A 107 -25.29 3.14 -0.06
C LYS A 107 -25.02 4.53 0.51
N GLU A 108 -24.06 4.65 1.43
CA GLU A 108 -23.68 5.93 2.04
C GLU A 108 -23.08 6.91 1.03
N TYR A 109 -22.43 6.40 -0.02
CA TYR A 109 -21.67 7.20 -1.00
C TYR A 109 -22.26 7.15 -2.41
N GLU A 110 -23.44 6.56 -2.61
CA GLU A 110 -24.06 6.35 -3.92
C GLU A 110 -24.22 7.65 -4.73
N VAL A 111 -24.45 8.78 -4.05
CA VAL A 111 -24.51 10.12 -4.65
C VAL A 111 -23.22 10.54 -5.38
N ASN A 112 -22.10 9.88 -5.11
CA ASN A 112 -20.81 10.15 -5.74
C ASN A 112 -20.55 9.27 -6.96
N GLU A 113 -21.36 8.23 -7.21
CA GLU A 113 -21.09 7.21 -8.23
C GLU A 113 -20.86 7.82 -9.62
N GLU A 114 -21.74 8.72 -10.05
CA GLU A 114 -21.63 9.37 -11.36
C GLU A 114 -20.45 10.33 -11.46
N ARG A 115 -20.16 11.06 -10.38
CA ARG A 115 -19.06 12.04 -10.35
C ARG A 115 -17.71 11.36 -10.38
N GLU A 116 -17.56 10.25 -9.67
CA GLU A 116 -16.31 9.51 -9.51
C GLU A 116 -16.15 8.39 -10.55
N GLY A 117 -17.21 8.06 -11.28
CA GLY A 117 -17.19 7.07 -12.35
C GLY A 117 -16.80 5.69 -11.81
N TRP A 118 -17.48 5.21 -10.78
CA TRP A 118 -17.13 3.96 -10.10
C TRP A 118 -16.97 2.78 -11.06
N TYR A 119 -16.07 1.87 -10.70
CA TYR A 119 -15.82 0.68 -11.50
C TYR A 119 -17.08 -0.15 -11.68
N ARG A 120 -17.41 -0.45 -12.94
CA ARG A 120 -18.41 -1.43 -13.31
C ARG A 120 -17.70 -2.57 -14.03
N ALA A 121 -18.05 -3.80 -13.66
CA ALA A 121 -17.44 -5.00 -14.21
C ALA A 121 -17.45 -4.99 -15.74
N TRP A 122 -16.47 -5.68 -16.33
CA TRP A 122 -16.36 -5.82 -17.78
C TRP A 122 -17.63 -6.44 -18.36
N ASP A 123 -18.37 -5.68 -19.18
CA ASP A 123 -19.48 -6.21 -19.99
C ASP A 123 -19.01 -6.50 -21.42
N THR A 124 -19.88 -7.05 -22.28
CA THR A 124 -19.56 -7.36 -23.68
C THR A 124 -19.18 -6.13 -24.53
N LYS A 125 -19.22 -4.91 -23.98
CA LYS A 125 -18.84 -3.64 -24.64
C LYS A 125 -17.56 -3.02 -24.06
N GLY A 126 -16.90 -3.67 -23.09
CA GLY A 126 -15.62 -3.24 -22.52
C GLY A 126 -15.71 -2.73 -21.08
N CYS A 127 -14.57 -2.31 -20.51
CA CYS A 127 -14.54 -1.63 -19.20
C CYS A 127 -15.08 -0.21 -19.35
N THR A 128 -16.26 0.09 -18.80
CA THR A 128 -16.80 1.46 -18.82
C THR A 128 -16.58 2.16 -17.48
N PHE A 129 -15.61 3.07 -17.42
CA PHE A 129 -15.60 4.17 -16.44
C PHE A 129 -16.41 5.31 -17.05
N ARG A 130 -17.66 5.56 -16.61
CA ARG A 130 -18.39 6.75 -17.04
C ARG A 130 -17.96 7.95 -16.20
N GLY A 131 -16.74 8.42 -16.41
CA GLY A 131 -16.40 9.80 -16.09
C GLY A 131 -17.14 10.69 -17.08
N GLY A 132 -18.04 11.55 -16.59
CA GLY A 132 -18.75 12.51 -17.43
C GLY A 132 -17.77 13.33 -18.27
N CYS A 133 -17.83 13.16 -19.59
CA CYS A 133 -17.22 14.09 -20.51
C CYS A 133 -18.02 15.40 -20.41
N GLY A 134 -17.34 16.48 -20.00
CA GLY A 134 -17.90 17.83 -19.96
C GLY A 134 -18.47 18.26 -21.31
N GLN A 135 -19.44 19.17 -21.24
CA GLN A 135 -20.12 19.87 -22.33
C GLN A 135 -19.17 20.30 -23.47
N GLY A 136 -19.64 20.20 -24.72
CA GLY A 136 -18.96 20.80 -25.86
C GLY A 136 -19.44 20.42 -27.27
N ARG A 137 -20.72 20.63 -27.59
CA ARG A 137 -21.19 21.43 -28.75
C ARG A 137 -22.70 21.46 -28.82
#